data_AF-A0A674K5C2-F1
#
_entry.id   AF-A0A674K5C2-F1
#
_cell.length_a   1.000
_cell.length_b   1.000
_cell.length_c   1.000
_cell.angle_alpha   90.00
_cell.angle_beta   90.00
_cell.angle_gamma   90.00
#
_symmetry.space_group_name_H-M   'P 1'
#
loop_
_entity.id
_entity.type
_entity.pdbx_description
1 polymer ?
#
loop_
_entity_poly.entity_id
_entity_poly.type
_entity_poly.pdbx_seq_one_letter_code
_entity_poly.pdbx_strand_id
1 'polypeptide(L)'
;MRLLTSPLRRMLLSLQNLCEGEGGSPAKCCVLNPHRLLRRENFSAKVTAIELVSYWRGVFEANGIPEAQESSEYIVSYVLGAKTFHSLGAGSLSTPLTLEQRQQIQQLSMKRLQRMPVQYVLGEWDFRELTLKMRPPVFIPRPETEDLVSLVLEEALQRSGSPAVIIGCGSGAIALSLLSKLPKSWVIAVDKEEAAVNLTRENVWLIFGFHSFSAVGSWEQLLPWGPVDTIVSNPPYVFHGDMTHLAEEILSYEDLGALDGGNDGMRVIKKILALAPCILKDHGSVFLEVDPRHPEMVENWLQNHPDLSLSVSATHKDFFGK
;
A
#
# COMPACT_ATOMS: atom_id res chain seq x y z
N MET A 1 23.80 -3.17 38.84
CA MET A 1 24.32 -1.84 38.45
C MET A 1 24.17 -1.72 36.94
N ARG A 2 23.63 -0.59 36.46
CA ARG A 2 23.25 -0.22 35.08
C ARG A 2 21.88 -0.70 34.59
N LEU A 3 20.91 0.16 34.91
CA LEU A 3 19.61 0.34 34.27
C LEU A 3 19.80 0.96 32.86
N LEU A 4 19.19 0.37 31.84
CA LEU A 4 18.99 1.01 30.53
C LEU A 4 17.60 1.66 30.53
N THR A 5 17.57 2.98 30.63
CA THR A 5 16.34 3.78 30.50
C THR A 5 16.04 3.97 29.02
N SER A 6 14.88 3.49 28.53
CA SER A 6 14.46 3.67 27.15
C SER A 6 14.11 5.14 26.83
N PRO A 7 14.33 5.62 25.59
CA PRO A 7 13.97 6.97 25.15
C PRO A 7 12.47 7.30 25.31
N LEU A 8 11.61 6.29 25.25
CA LEU A 8 10.15 6.40 25.43
C LEU A 8 9.75 6.93 26.81
N ARG A 9 10.54 6.67 27.86
CA ARG A 9 10.23 7.16 29.22
C ARG A 9 10.57 8.64 29.42
N ARG A 10 11.51 9.20 28.65
CA ARG A 10 11.83 10.64 28.69
C ARG A 10 10.77 11.50 28.00
N MET A 11 10.14 11.00 26.94
CA MET A 11 9.09 11.74 26.22
C MET A 11 7.78 11.82 27.02
N LEU A 12 7.44 10.78 27.78
CA LEU A 12 6.28 10.76 28.68
C LEU A 12 6.48 11.66 29.91
N LEU A 13 7.71 11.79 30.43
CA LEU A 13 8.02 12.65 31.57
C LEU A 13 8.22 14.13 31.19
N SER A 14 8.67 14.44 29.96
CA SER A 14 8.78 15.83 29.50
C SER A 14 7.42 16.50 29.24
N LEU A 15 6.34 15.73 29.11
CA LEU A 15 4.98 16.24 28.92
C LEU A 15 4.27 16.58 30.25
N GLN A 16 4.82 16.18 31.41
CA GLN A 16 4.28 16.56 32.73
C GLN A 16 4.86 17.87 33.27
N ASN A 17 6.02 18.34 32.79
CA ASN A 17 6.75 19.47 33.38
C ASN A 17 6.70 20.79 32.58
N LEU A 18 5.72 20.98 31.69
CA LEU A 18 5.53 22.26 30.96
C LEU A 18 4.40 23.13 31.54
N CYS A 19 4.14 22.99 32.84
CA CYS A 19 3.36 23.93 33.63
C CYS A 19 4.32 24.67 34.56
N GLU A 20 4.87 25.80 34.10
CA GLU A 20 5.25 27.00 34.88
C GLU A 20 6.19 27.87 34.04
N GLY A 21 5.75 29.08 33.67
CA GLY A 21 6.57 30.08 32.99
C GLY A 21 5.78 30.97 32.01
N GLU A 22 5.23 32.07 32.53
CA GLU A 22 4.65 33.16 31.76
C GLU A 22 5.73 34.02 31.05
N GLY A 23 5.39 34.59 29.88
CA GLY A 23 5.96 35.87 29.40
C GLY A 23 6.53 35.90 27.97
N GLY A 24 5.89 36.68 27.07
CA GLY A 24 6.55 37.37 25.94
C GLY A 24 6.39 36.80 24.50
N SER A 25 5.84 37.62 23.59
CA SER A 25 5.65 37.46 22.13
C SER A 25 6.98 37.46 21.32
N PRO A 26 7.08 37.18 19.98
CA PRO A 26 6.04 36.89 18.97
C PRO A 26 6.28 35.66 18.05
N ALA A 27 5.20 35.23 17.35
CA ALA A 27 5.14 34.41 16.14
C ALA A 27 5.99 33.11 16.08
N LYS A 28 5.65 32.11 16.90
CA LYS A 28 6.01 30.71 16.61
C LYS A 28 4.90 30.07 15.80
N CYS A 29 5.27 29.40 14.70
CA CYS A 29 4.43 28.46 13.98
C CYS A 29 3.81 27.51 15.01
N CYS A 30 2.57 27.77 15.40
CA CYS A 30 1.91 27.01 16.44
C CYS A 30 1.52 25.68 15.82
N VAL A 31 2.39 24.68 15.99
CA VAL A 31 2.02 23.27 15.90
C VAL A 31 0.75 23.13 16.73
N LEU A 32 -0.39 22.94 16.07
CA LEU A 32 -1.66 22.79 16.76
C LEU A 32 -1.55 21.54 17.65
N ASN A 33 -1.53 21.75 18.96
CA ASN A 33 -1.47 20.65 19.91
C ASN A 33 -2.75 19.81 19.75
N PRO A 34 -2.64 18.52 19.38
CA PRO A 34 -3.80 17.67 19.12
C PRO A 34 -4.70 17.47 20.35
N HIS A 35 -4.20 17.76 21.55
CA HIS A 35 -4.96 17.73 22.79
C HIS A 35 -5.81 18.99 23.04
N ARG A 36 -5.80 20.00 22.14
CA ARG A 36 -6.63 21.20 22.30
C ARG A 36 -8.13 20.89 22.27
N LEU A 37 -8.59 19.92 21.48
CA LEU A 37 -9.98 19.43 21.54
C LEU A 37 -10.37 18.86 22.90
N LEU A 38 -9.40 18.32 23.66
CA LEU A 38 -9.68 17.78 24.99
C LEU A 38 -9.64 18.85 26.09
N ARG A 39 -9.06 20.04 25.83
CA ARG A 39 -8.76 21.05 26.87
C ARG A 39 -9.48 22.39 26.73
N ARG A 40 -10.06 22.74 25.57
CA ARG A 40 -10.90 23.95 25.45
C ARG A 40 -12.30 23.58 24.96
N GLU A 41 -13.25 23.85 25.86
CA GLU A 41 -14.70 23.99 25.66
C GLU A 41 -15.52 22.70 25.57
N ASN A 42 -16.23 22.42 26.67
CA ASN A 42 -17.48 21.68 26.73
C ASN A 42 -17.54 20.35 25.94
N PHE A 43 -17.22 19.24 26.61
CA PHE A 43 -17.65 17.88 26.22
C PHE A 43 -19.19 17.71 26.10
N SER A 44 -19.95 18.79 26.27
CA SER A 44 -21.38 18.96 26.01
C SER A 44 -21.71 19.35 24.55
N ALA A 45 -20.72 19.69 23.71
CA ALA A 45 -20.99 20.12 22.34
C ALA A 45 -21.28 18.93 21.41
N LYS A 46 -22.38 19.07 20.66
CA LYS A 46 -22.81 18.17 19.59
C LYS A 46 -21.89 18.36 18.38
N VAL A 47 -20.84 17.54 18.27
CA VAL A 47 -19.86 17.61 17.16
C VAL A 47 -20.26 16.66 16.03
N THR A 48 -20.30 17.18 14.82
CA THR A 48 -20.71 16.48 13.58
C THR A 48 -19.51 15.92 12.81
N ALA A 49 -19.79 15.09 11.80
CA ALA A 49 -18.75 14.50 10.95
C ALA A 49 -17.98 15.58 10.17
N ILE A 50 -18.71 16.59 9.66
CA ILE A 50 -18.15 17.72 8.90
C ILE A 50 -17.18 18.53 9.77
N GLU A 51 -17.54 18.81 11.01
CA GLU A 51 -16.69 19.55 11.94
C GLU A 51 -15.41 18.78 12.29
N LEU A 52 -15.49 17.45 12.45
CA LEU A 52 -14.31 16.62 12.71
C LEU A 52 -13.38 16.51 11.51
N VAL A 53 -13.92 16.38 10.29
CA VAL A 53 -13.10 16.41 9.06
C VAL A 53 -12.37 17.75 8.96
N SER A 54 -13.09 18.87 9.13
CA SER A 54 -12.49 20.20 9.08
C SER A 54 -11.41 20.39 10.15
N TYR A 55 -11.68 19.93 11.38
CA TYR A 55 -10.71 19.99 12.46
C TYR A 55 -9.44 19.20 12.17
N TRP A 56 -9.56 17.92 11.81
CA TRP A 56 -8.40 17.05 11.61
C TRP A 56 -7.60 17.45 10.39
N ARG A 57 -8.27 17.93 9.33
CA ARG A 57 -7.59 18.55 8.19
C ARG A 57 -6.69 19.68 8.65
N GLY A 58 -7.23 20.65 9.41
CA GLY A 58 -6.44 21.79 9.88
C GLY A 58 -5.27 21.37 10.77
N VAL A 59 -5.46 20.32 11.58
CA VAL A 59 -4.37 19.74 12.39
C VAL A 59 -3.30 19.09 11.52
N PHE A 60 -3.68 18.29 10.52
CA PHE A 60 -2.74 17.65 9.59
C PHE A 60 -1.98 18.67 8.75
N GLU A 61 -2.66 19.67 8.19
CA GLU A 61 -2.04 20.78 7.44
C GLU A 61 -1.01 21.53 8.31
N ALA A 62 -1.37 21.89 9.55
CA ALA A 62 -0.48 22.58 10.47
C ALA A 62 0.74 21.75 10.91
N ASN A 63 0.71 20.43 10.72
CA ASN A 63 1.81 19.51 11.03
C ASN A 63 2.55 19.01 9.76
N GLY A 64 2.24 19.55 8.58
CA GLY A 64 2.90 19.15 7.33
C GLY A 64 2.62 17.70 6.92
N ILE A 65 1.46 17.17 7.31
CA ILE A 65 0.99 15.85 6.92
C ILE A 65 0.33 15.95 5.54
N PRO A 66 0.77 15.19 4.52
CA PRO A 66 0.19 15.24 3.18
C PRO A 66 -1.23 14.65 3.17
N GLU A 67 -2.00 14.99 2.14
CA GLU A 67 -3.37 14.47 1.92
C GLU A 67 -4.27 14.68 3.15
N ALA A 68 -4.22 15.90 3.71
CA ALA A 68 -4.87 16.23 4.98
C ALA A 68 -6.40 16.13 4.91
N GLN A 69 -7.00 16.55 3.79
CA GLN A 69 -8.45 16.46 3.56
C GLN A 69 -8.85 14.99 3.46
N GLU A 70 -8.22 14.26 2.56
CA GLU A 70 -8.50 12.86 2.24
C GLU A 70 -8.29 11.98 3.47
N SER A 71 -7.17 12.15 4.19
CA SER A 71 -6.89 11.43 5.44
C SER A 71 -8.00 11.62 6.47
N SER A 72 -8.49 12.87 6.63
CA SER A 72 -9.53 13.19 7.59
C SER A 72 -10.88 12.58 7.18
N GLU A 73 -11.22 12.69 5.90
CA GLU A 73 -12.43 12.10 5.33
C GLU A 73 -12.44 10.58 5.45
N TYR A 74 -11.35 9.90 5.13
CA TYR A 74 -11.22 8.45 5.25
C TYR A 74 -11.34 7.99 6.70
N ILE A 75 -10.64 8.64 7.64
CA ILE A 75 -10.70 8.28 9.06
C ILE A 75 -12.13 8.46 9.61
N VAL A 76 -12.79 9.57 9.31
CA VAL A 76 -14.15 9.83 9.80
C VAL A 76 -15.15 8.85 9.17
N SER A 77 -15.07 8.64 7.85
CA SER A 77 -15.94 7.69 7.13
C SER A 77 -15.79 6.28 7.68
N TYR A 78 -14.56 5.83 7.90
CA TYR A 78 -14.26 4.50 8.43
C TYR A 78 -14.94 4.26 9.78
N VAL A 79 -14.85 5.21 10.71
CA VAL A 79 -15.49 5.11 12.03
C VAL A 79 -17.01 5.15 11.94
N LEU A 80 -17.56 5.79 10.93
CA LEU A 80 -19.00 5.82 10.64
C LEU A 80 -19.47 4.61 9.83
N GLY A 81 -18.60 3.65 9.50
CA GLY A 81 -18.94 2.44 8.75
C GLY A 81 -19.15 2.67 7.26
N ALA A 82 -18.60 3.76 6.70
CA ALA A 82 -18.69 4.11 5.30
C ALA A 82 -17.32 4.02 4.61
N LYS A 83 -17.31 3.68 3.32
CA LYS A 83 -16.08 3.59 2.50
C LYS A 83 -15.53 4.95 2.11
N THR A 84 -16.42 5.88 1.76
CA THR A 84 -16.06 7.24 1.36
C THR A 84 -16.91 8.27 2.07
N PHE A 85 -16.39 9.48 2.21
CA PHE A 85 -17.11 10.55 2.90
C PHE A 85 -18.35 10.97 2.12
N HIS A 86 -18.26 10.95 0.79
CA HIS A 86 -19.40 11.21 -0.10
C HIS A 86 -20.51 10.15 -0.02
N SER A 87 -20.21 8.91 0.42
CA SER A 87 -21.23 7.87 0.60
C SER A 87 -22.06 8.04 1.88
N LEU A 88 -21.65 8.94 2.79
CA LEU A 88 -22.42 9.26 3.98
C LEU A 88 -23.66 10.08 3.61
N GLY A 89 -24.83 9.60 4.05
CA GLY A 89 -26.07 10.36 3.90
C GLY A 89 -26.07 11.66 4.71
N ALA A 90 -26.88 12.64 4.29
CA ALA A 90 -27.01 13.93 4.95
C ALA A 90 -27.34 13.83 6.46
N GLY A 91 -28.07 12.78 6.85
CA GLY A 91 -28.36 12.47 8.24
C GLY A 91 -27.11 12.10 9.05
N SER A 92 -26.24 11.23 8.53
CA SER A 92 -24.98 10.86 9.20
C SER A 92 -24.02 12.03 9.31
N LEU A 93 -24.01 12.92 8.31
CA LEU A 93 -23.13 14.09 8.30
C LEU A 93 -23.50 15.15 9.36
N SER A 94 -24.80 15.29 9.65
CA SER A 94 -25.33 16.31 10.58
C SER A 94 -25.66 15.76 11.98
N THR A 95 -25.73 14.43 12.13
CA THR A 95 -25.95 13.80 13.43
C THR A 95 -24.69 13.94 14.30
N PRO A 96 -24.82 14.37 15.57
CA PRO A 96 -23.69 14.43 16.48
C PRO A 96 -23.09 13.05 16.73
N LEU A 97 -21.77 12.93 16.64
CA LEU A 97 -21.07 11.67 16.87
C LEU A 97 -21.06 11.31 18.37
N THR A 98 -21.08 10.00 18.65
CA THR A 98 -20.97 9.48 20.00
C THR A 98 -19.58 9.73 20.59
N LEU A 99 -19.45 9.59 21.91
CA LEU A 99 -18.15 9.69 22.56
C LEU A 99 -17.15 8.64 22.04
N GLU A 100 -17.61 7.40 21.84
CA GLU A 100 -16.80 6.30 21.33
C GLU A 100 -16.28 6.58 19.92
N GLN A 101 -17.15 7.03 19.01
CA GLN A 101 -16.75 7.41 17.65
C GLN A 101 -15.70 8.53 17.66
N ARG A 102 -15.88 9.55 18.49
CA ARG A 102 -14.91 10.65 18.62
C ARG A 102 -13.56 10.15 19.14
N GLN A 103 -13.56 9.25 20.12
CA GLN A 103 -12.33 8.65 20.66
C GLN A 103 -11.61 7.80 19.60
N GLN A 104 -12.35 7.01 18.82
CA GLN A 104 -11.78 6.20 17.74
C GLN A 104 -11.17 7.08 16.63
N ILE A 105 -11.88 8.12 16.19
CA ILE A 105 -11.37 9.10 15.20
C ILE A 105 -10.08 9.75 15.74
N GLN A 106 -10.06 10.15 17.00
CA GLN A 106 -8.88 10.73 17.62
C GLN A 106 -7.70 9.76 17.62
N GLN A 107 -7.91 8.49 18.01
CA GLN A 107 -6.85 7.48 18.04
C GLN A 107 -6.25 7.22 16.65
N LEU A 108 -7.10 7.09 15.62
CA LEU A 108 -6.65 6.92 14.24
C LEU A 108 -5.89 8.16 13.75
N SER A 109 -6.40 9.35 14.05
CA SER A 109 -5.74 10.60 13.67
C SER A 109 -4.39 10.80 14.37
N MET A 110 -4.21 10.28 15.60
CA MET A 110 -2.90 10.27 16.27
C MET A 110 -1.88 9.38 15.55
N LYS A 111 -2.31 8.24 14.99
CA LYS A 111 -1.42 7.43 14.14
C LYS A 111 -1.05 8.20 12.87
N ARG A 112 -2.03 8.87 12.23
CA ARG A 112 -1.77 9.67 11.02
C ARG A 112 -0.80 10.83 11.30
N LEU A 113 -0.87 11.46 12.48
CA LEU A 113 0.09 12.48 12.92
C LEU A 113 1.53 11.98 13.06
N GLN A 114 1.74 10.67 13.21
CA GLN A 114 3.07 10.06 13.15
C GLN A 114 3.55 9.85 11.71
N ARG A 115 2.87 10.45 10.72
CA ARG A 115 3.08 10.26 9.28
C ARG A 115 2.80 8.83 8.81
N MET A 116 2.08 8.02 9.58
CA MET A 116 1.64 6.69 9.10
C MET A 116 0.70 6.87 7.90
N PRO A 117 0.93 6.17 6.76
CA PRO A 117 0.00 6.13 5.63
C PRO A 117 -1.43 5.81 6.08
N VAL A 118 -2.44 6.48 5.50
CA VAL A 118 -3.84 6.32 5.93
C VAL A 118 -4.31 4.87 5.80
N GLN A 119 -3.82 4.15 4.79
CA GLN A 119 -4.07 2.73 4.54
C GLN A 119 -3.68 1.86 5.75
N TYR A 120 -2.54 2.15 6.37
CA TYR A 120 -2.10 1.46 7.59
C TYR A 120 -2.81 1.97 8.84
N VAL A 121 -3.20 3.24 8.88
CA VAL A 121 -4.01 3.80 9.97
C VAL A 121 -5.34 3.05 10.06
N LEU A 122 -6.01 2.85 8.92
CA LEU A 122 -7.28 2.12 8.82
C LEU A 122 -7.09 0.60 8.93
N GLY A 123 -5.93 0.08 8.52
CA GLY A 123 -5.62 -1.35 8.53
C GLY A 123 -6.25 -2.13 7.36
N GLU A 124 -6.86 -1.43 6.42
CA GLU A 124 -7.41 -1.98 5.19
C GLU A 124 -7.45 -0.93 4.09
N TRP A 125 -7.45 -1.39 2.84
CA TRP A 125 -7.55 -0.54 1.66
C TRP A 125 -8.25 -1.25 0.52
N ASP A 126 -8.94 -0.48 -0.31
CA ASP A 126 -9.60 -1.01 -1.49
C ASP A 126 -8.58 -1.10 -2.64
N PHE A 127 -8.60 -2.21 -3.35
CA PHE A 127 -7.85 -2.45 -4.57
C PHE A 127 -8.78 -3.15 -5.56
N ARG A 128 -9.12 -2.45 -6.65
CA ARG A 128 -10.25 -2.80 -7.52
C ARG A 128 -11.53 -3.04 -6.70
N GLU A 129 -12.20 -4.18 -6.90
CA GLU A 129 -13.43 -4.53 -6.20
C GLU A 129 -13.21 -5.21 -4.83
N LEU A 130 -11.96 -5.29 -4.35
CA LEU A 130 -11.59 -6.00 -3.13
C LEU A 130 -11.16 -5.04 -2.03
N THR A 131 -11.54 -5.35 -0.78
CA THR A 131 -10.97 -4.71 0.41
C THR A 131 -9.92 -5.63 1.02
N LEU A 132 -8.67 -5.19 1.00
CA LEU A 132 -7.52 -5.95 1.50
C LEU A 132 -7.14 -5.44 2.88
N LYS A 133 -6.76 -6.33 3.80
CA LYS A 133 -6.03 -5.93 5.00
C LYS A 133 -4.67 -5.37 4.62
N MET A 134 -4.29 -4.33 5.35
CA MET A 134 -3.05 -3.59 5.17
C MET A 134 -2.31 -3.46 6.50
N ARG A 135 -0.99 -3.63 6.48
CA ARG A 135 -0.13 -3.36 7.64
C ARG A 135 1.32 -3.12 7.21
N PRO A 136 2.08 -2.28 7.94
CA PRO A 136 3.52 -2.17 7.76
C PRO A 136 4.22 -3.53 7.98
N PRO A 137 5.34 -3.83 7.29
CA PRO A 137 5.96 -3.01 6.26
C PRO A 137 5.49 -3.34 4.83
N VAL A 138 4.37 -4.06 4.67
CA VAL A 138 3.97 -4.61 3.36
C VAL A 138 3.54 -3.50 2.41
N PHE A 139 4.17 -3.45 1.23
CA PHE A 139 3.94 -2.44 0.19
C PHE A 139 2.46 -2.15 -0.04
N ILE A 140 2.12 -0.87 -0.11
CA ILE A 140 0.75 -0.41 -0.38
C ILE A 140 0.50 -0.48 -1.89
N PRO A 141 -0.46 -1.29 -2.38
CA PRO A 141 -0.80 -1.33 -3.81
C PRO A 141 -1.12 0.06 -4.36
N ARG A 142 -0.60 0.36 -5.55
CA ARG A 142 -0.79 1.66 -6.19
C ARG A 142 -1.93 1.57 -7.23
N PRO A 143 -2.63 2.68 -7.51
CA PRO A 143 -3.68 2.70 -8.53
C PRO A 143 -3.22 2.21 -9.90
N GLU A 144 -1.99 2.52 -10.30
CA GLU A 144 -1.37 2.10 -11.57
C GLU A 144 -1.32 0.55 -11.70
N THR A 145 -1.16 -0.16 -10.57
CA THR A 145 -1.15 -1.62 -10.55
C THR A 145 -2.52 -2.22 -10.90
N GLU A 146 -3.63 -1.46 -10.80
CA GLU A 146 -4.94 -1.94 -11.24
C GLU A 146 -5.03 -2.09 -12.76
N ASP A 147 -4.33 -1.23 -13.52
CA ASP A 147 -4.23 -1.29 -14.98
C ASP A 147 -3.46 -2.55 -15.42
N LEU A 148 -2.37 -2.90 -14.73
CA LEU A 148 -1.64 -4.15 -14.93
C LEU A 148 -2.57 -5.36 -14.83
N VAL A 149 -3.42 -5.41 -13.80
CA VAL A 149 -4.40 -6.49 -13.63
C VAL A 149 -5.39 -6.51 -14.80
N SER A 150 -5.85 -5.35 -15.27
CA SER A 150 -6.77 -5.27 -16.41
C SER A 150 -6.17 -5.85 -17.69
N LEU A 151 -4.91 -5.51 -18.00
CA LEU A 151 -4.19 -6.06 -19.16
C LEU A 151 -4.07 -7.59 -19.10
N VAL A 152 -3.74 -8.12 -17.93
CA VAL A 152 -3.63 -9.57 -17.71
C VAL A 152 -4.99 -10.25 -17.90
N LEU A 153 -6.07 -9.66 -17.39
CA LEU A 153 -7.43 -10.19 -17.54
C LEU A 153 -7.86 -10.20 -19.01
N GLU A 154 -7.58 -9.14 -19.76
CA GLU A 154 -7.89 -9.05 -21.19
C GLU A 154 -7.21 -10.17 -21.98
N GLU A 155 -5.93 -10.44 -21.73
CA GLU A 155 -5.21 -11.53 -22.39
C GLU A 155 -5.72 -12.91 -21.93
N ALA A 156 -5.94 -13.09 -20.63
CA ALA A 156 -6.41 -14.35 -20.06
C ALA A 156 -7.79 -14.75 -20.59
N LEU A 157 -8.71 -13.79 -20.79
CA LEU A 157 -10.05 -14.04 -21.32
C LEU A 157 -10.06 -14.42 -22.81
N GLN A 158 -9.02 -14.02 -23.57
CA GLN A 158 -8.86 -14.42 -24.96
C GLN A 158 -8.28 -15.84 -25.10
N ARG A 159 -7.60 -16.34 -24.07
CA ARG A 159 -7.03 -17.69 -24.03
C ARG A 159 -8.05 -18.72 -23.54
N SER A 160 -8.04 -19.90 -24.15
CA SER A 160 -8.82 -21.04 -23.66
C SER A 160 -8.03 -21.78 -22.57
N GLY A 161 -8.44 -21.69 -21.30
CA GLY A 161 -7.81 -22.47 -20.22
C GLY A 161 -7.99 -21.91 -18.81
N SER A 162 -7.40 -22.60 -17.84
CA SER A 162 -7.23 -22.15 -16.46
C SER A 162 -5.80 -21.61 -16.31
N PRO A 163 -5.59 -20.29 -16.24
CA PRO A 163 -4.23 -19.76 -16.21
C PRO A 163 -3.57 -20.09 -14.88
N ALA A 164 -2.36 -20.63 -14.94
CA ALA A 164 -1.44 -20.58 -13.81
C ALA A 164 -0.72 -19.24 -13.83
N VAL A 165 -0.70 -18.53 -12.69
CA VAL A 165 -0.09 -17.20 -12.60
C VAL A 165 0.93 -17.13 -11.47
N ILE A 166 2.12 -16.62 -11.76
CA ILE A 166 3.17 -16.35 -10.76
C ILE A 166 3.24 -14.86 -10.47
N ILE A 167 3.19 -14.48 -9.19
CA ILE A 167 3.03 -13.08 -8.77
C ILE A 167 3.91 -12.73 -7.58
N GLY A 168 4.46 -11.52 -7.53
CA GLY A 168 5.00 -10.94 -6.29
C GLY A 168 3.87 -10.79 -5.26
N CYS A 169 3.97 -11.41 -4.06
CA CYS A 169 2.80 -11.55 -3.21
C CYS A 169 2.35 -10.22 -2.57
N GLY A 170 3.25 -9.44 -1.95
CA GLY A 170 2.87 -8.18 -1.30
C GLY A 170 1.68 -8.35 -0.35
N SER A 171 0.63 -7.54 -0.52
CA SER A 171 -0.65 -7.69 0.18
C SER A 171 -1.60 -8.73 -0.46
N GLY A 172 -1.23 -9.27 -1.62
CA GLY A 172 -2.03 -10.17 -2.44
C GLY A 172 -2.84 -9.47 -3.52
N ALA A 173 -2.73 -8.15 -3.66
CA ALA A 173 -3.58 -7.32 -4.52
C ALA A 173 -3.81 -7.89 -5.93
N ILE A 174 -2.74 -8.07 -6.71
CA ILE A 174 -2.81 -8.62 -8.07
C ILE A 174 -3.40 -10.04 -8.04
N ALA A 175 -2.88 -10.91 -7.15
CA ALA A 175 -3.28 -12.31 -7.05
C ALA A 175 -4.78 -12.48 -6.78
N LEU A 176 -5.30 -11.82 -5.76
CA LEU A 176 -6.69 -11.93 -5.37
C LEU A 176 -7.62 -11.29 -6.40
N SER A 177 -7.22 -10.17 -7.01
CA SER A 177 -8.00 -9.57 -8.09
C SER A 177 -8.11 -10.50 -9.29
N LEU A 178 -7.03 -11.17 -9.70
CA LEU A 178 -7.07 -12.17 -10.77
C LEU A 178 -7.95 -13.37 -10.40
N LEU A 179 -7.78 -13.94 -9.20
CA LEU A 179 -8.62 -15.06 -8.71
C LEU A 179 -10.11 -14.70 -8.69
N SER A 180 -10.46 -13.46 -8.36
CA SER A 180 -11.85 -12.99 -8.30
C SER A 180 -12.55 -13.01 -9.67
N LYS A 181 -11.79 -12.79 -10.76
CA LYS A 181 -12.32 -12.72 -12.14
C LYS A 181 -12.07 -14.00 -12.93
N LEU A 182 -11.07 -14.78 -12.53
CA LEU A 182 -10.66 -16.03 -13.15
C LEU A 182 -10.80 -17.18 -12.14
N PRO A 183 -12.02 -17.58 -11.74
CA PRO A 183 -12.23 -18.54 -10.64
C PRO A 183 -11.74 -19.96 -10.94
N LYS A 184 -11.40 -20.26 -12.20
CA LYS A 184 -10.78 -21.54 -12.60
C LYS A 184 -9.26 -21.48 -12.62
N SER A 185 -8.66 -20.30 -12.42
CA SER A 185 -7.22 -20.11 -12.39
C SER A 185 -6.63 -20.65 -11.09
N TRP A 186 -5.31 -20.79 -11.09
CA TRP A 186 -4.53 -21.13 -9.92
C TRP A 186 -3.38 -20.13 -9.82
N VAL A 187 -3.11 -19.63 -8.61
CA VAL A 187 -2.11 -18.58 -8.41
C VAL A 187 -1.03 -19.03 -7.44
N ILE A 188 0.22 -18.81 -7.85
CA ILE A 188 1.39 -18.93 -7.01
C ILE A 188 1.88 -17.52 -6.72
N ALA A 189 1.86 -17.13 -5.46
CA ALA A 189 2.47 -15.88 -5.06
C ALA A 189 3.83 -16.14 -4.41
N VAL A 190 4.81 -15.30 -4.70
CA VAL A 190 6.16 -15.40 -4.16
C VAL A 190 6.52 -14.08 -3.56
N ASP A 191 7.07 -14.11 -2.36
CA ASP A 191 7.70 -12.93 -1.81
C ASP A 191 8.81 -13.37 -0.87
N LYS A 192 9.89 -12.60 -0.87
CA LYS A 192 11.04 -12.84 0.01
C LYS A 192 10.69 -12.49 1.46
N GLU A 193 9.73 -11.58 1.66
CA GLU A 193 9.34 -11.11 2.98
C GLU A 193 8.22 -11.96 3.57
N GLU A 194 8.49 -12.59 4.72
CA GLU A 194 7.49 -13.42 5.41
C GLU A 194 6.24 -12.62 5.81
N ALA A 195 6.41 -11.33 6.12
CA ALA A 195 5.29 -10.43 6.44
C ALA A 195 4.30 -10.29 5.28
N ALA A 196 4.79 -10.20 4.04
CA ALA A 196 3.96 -10.13 2.83
C ALA A 196 3.24 -11.46 2.57
N VAL A 197 3.97 -12.58 2.70
CA VAL A 197 3.40 -13.93 2.56
C VAL A 197 2.25 -14.16 3.55
N ASN A 198 2.45 -13.80 4.81
CA ASN A 198 1.44 -13.94 5.85
C ASN A 198 0.23 -13.03 5.62
N LEU A 199 0.46 -11.77 5.21
CA LEU A 199 -0.64 -10.85 4.90
C LEU A 199 -1.46 -11.33 3.69
N THR A 200 -0.80 -11.80 2.65
CA THR A 200 -1.48 -12.35 1.47
C THR A 200 -2.34 -13.56 1.86
N ARG A 201 -1.80 -14.51 2.65
CA ARG A 201 -2.57 -15.67 3.12
C ARG A 201 -3.80 -15.27 3.93
N GLU A 202 -3.67 -14.26 4.79
CA GLU A 202 -4.80 -13.73 5.55
C GLU A 202 -5.86 -13.10 4.64
N ASN A 203 -5.45 -12.30 3.64
CA ASN A 203 -6.38 -11.72 2.68
C ASN A 203 -7.08 -12.79 1.84
N VAL A 204 -6.38 -13.84 1.39
CA VAL A 204 -6.99 -14.97 0.68
C VAL A 204 -8.05 -15.62 1.56
N TRP A 205 -7.73 -15.87 2.82
CA TRP A 205 -8.67 -16.47 3.76
C TRP A 205 -9.91 -15.61 3.98
N LEU A 206 -9.74 -14.30 4.18
CA LEU A 206 -10.85 -13.37 4.41
C LEU A 206 -11.79 -13.24 3.21
N ILE A 207 -11.25 -13.30 1.99
CA ILE A 207 -12.02 -13.03 0.76
C ILE A 207 -12.58 -14.32 0.14
N PHE A 208 -11.81 -15.41 0.13
CA PHE A 208 -12.17 -16.65 -0.56
C PHE A 208 -12.29 -17.88 0.36
N GLY A 209 -11.85 -17.80 1.61
CA GLY A 209 -11.72 -18.96 2.49
C GLY A 209 -10.63 -19.92 2.01
N PHE A 210 -11.02 -21.05 1.41
CA PHE A 210 -10.09 -22.00 0.80
C PHE A 210 -10.06 -21.81 -0.73
N HIS A 211 -8.88 -21.51 -1.27
CA HIS A 211 -8.70 -21.35 -2.72
C HIS A 211 -7.39 -21.95 -3.20
N SER A 212 -7.28 -22.16 -4.52
CA SER A 212 -6.08 -22.65 -5.21
C SER A 212 -4.98 -21.58 -5.20
N PHE A 213 -4.34 -21.43 -4.04
CA PHE A 213 -3.31 -20.44 -3.78
C PHE A 213 -2.13 -21.08 -3.04
N SER A 214 -0.91 -20.79 -3.48
CA SER A 214 0.31 -21.12 -2.72
C SER A 214 1.20 -19.90 -2.60
N ALA A 215 1.76 -19.70 -1.42
CA ALA A 215 2.77 -18.68 -1.18
C ALA A 215 4.11 -19.31 -0.81
N VAL A 216 5.15 -18.99 -1.58
CA VAL A 216 6.53 -19.48 -1.39
C VAL A 216 7.50 -18.34 -1.09
N GLY A 217 8.60 -18.66 -0.40
CA GLY A 217 9.52 -17.65 0.14
C GLY A 217 10.68 -17.27 -0.77
N SER A 218 10.89 -17.98 -1.90
CA SER A 218 11.94 -17.61 -2.85
C SER A 218 11.61 -18.04 -4.28
N TRP A 219 12.22 -17.35 -5.24
CA TRP A 219 11.97 -17.50 -6.66
C TRP A 219 12.45 -18.86 -7.20
N GLU A 220 13.49 -19.45 -6.60
CA GLU A 220 13.98 -20.78 -6.96
C GLU A 220 12.94 -21.89 -6.68
N GLN A 221 12.02 -21.63 -5.75
CA GLN A 221 10.91 -22.53 -5.43
C GLN A 221 9.81 -22.51 -6.49
N LEU A 222 9.93 -21.67 -7.54
CA LEU A 222 8.98 -21.59 -8.65
C LEU A 222 9.19 -22.67 -9.72
N LEU A 223 10.41 -23.21 -9.85
CA LEU A 223 10.75 -24.17 -10.91
C LEU A 223 9.79 -25.38 -10.97
N PRO A 224 9.36 -25.99 -9.85
CA PRO A 224 8.45 -27.14 -9.88
C PRO A 224 7.02 -26.81 -10.31
N TRP A 225 6.67 -25.52 -10.40
CA TRP A 225 5.31 -25.09 -10.69
C TRP A 225 5.07 -24.75 -12.15
N GLY A 226 6.11 -24.80 -12.98
CA GLY A 226 5.98 -24.71 -14.43
C GLY A 226 5.35 -25.97 -15.04
N PRO A 227 4.79 -25.88 -16.25
CA PRO A 227 4.71 -24.67 -17.07
C PRO A 227 3.44 -23.84 -16.77
N VAL A 228 3.58 -22.53 -16.67
CA VAL A 228 2.51 -21.55 -16.39
C VAL A 228 2.16 -20.71 -17.62
N ASP A 229 0.94 -20.18 -17.66
CA ASP A 229 0.44 -19.40 -18.81
C ASP A 229 0.96 -17.95 -18.77
N THR A 230 1.04 -17.38 -17.57
CA THR A 230 1.37 -15.97 -17.40
C THR A 230 2.21 -15.75 -16.15
N ILE A 231 3.23 -14.90 -16.24
CA ILE A 231 3.92 -14.32 -15.08
C ILE A 231 3.49 -12.86 -14.98
N VAL A 232 3.10 -12.41 -13.78
CA VAL A 232 2.68 -11.03 -13.54
C VAL A 232 3.44 -10.49 -12.35
N SER A 233 4.07 -9.33 -12.46
CA SER A 233 4.77 -8.76 -11.31
C SER A 233 4.70 -7.24 -11.30
N ASN A 234 4.50 -6.68 -10.12
CA ASN A 234 4.98 -5.35 -9.77
C ASN A 234 6.25 -5.56 -8.93
N PRO A 235 7.42 -5.74 -9.56
CA PRO A 235 8.66 -5.97 -8.85
C PRO A 235 9.23 -4.66 -8.27
N PRO A 236 10.19 -4.73 -7.33
CA PRO A 236 11.02 -3.57 -7.00
C PRO A 236 11.72 -3.04 -8.25
N TYR A 237 11.35 -1.85 -8.70
CA TYR A 237 11.84 -1.23 -9.93
C TYR A 237 12.39 0.19 -9.74
N VAL A 238 12.31 0.77 -8.54
CA VAL A 238 12.81 2.13 -8.28
C VAL A 238 14.33 2.14 -8.44
N PHE A 239 14.84 3.14 -9.17
CA PHE A 239 16.28 3.35 -9.31
C PHE A 239 16.87 3.70 -7.95
N HIS A 240 18.00 3.08 -7.59
CA HIS A 240 18.62 3.27 -6.27
C HIS A 240 18.93 4.74 -5.96
N GLY A 241 19.32 5.54 -6.97
CA GLY A 241 19.53 6.98 -6.80
C GLY A 241 18.27 7.76 -6.44
N ASP A 242 17.12 7.33 -6.97
CA ASP A 242 15.82 7.98 -6.78
C ASP A 242 15.18 7.63 -5.42
N MET A 243 15.67 6.58 -4.74
CA MET A 243 15.23 6.21 -3.39
C MET A 243 15.39 7.35 -2.38
N THR A 244 16.34 8.27 -2.61
CA THR A 244 16.57 9.45 -1.76
C THR A 244 15.45 10.49 -1.84
N HIS A 245 14.58 10.40 -2.85
CA HIS A 245 13.47 11.31 -3.09
C HIS A 245 12.12 10.76 -2.63
N LEU A 246 12.10 9.57 -2.03
CA LEU A 246 10.88 8.97 -1.51
C LEU A 246 10.29 9.81 -0.37
N ALA A 247 8.96 9.82 -0.30
CA ALA A 247 8.24 10.48 0.79
C ALA A 247 8.61 9.86 2.15
N GLU A 248 8.60 10.67 3.21
CA GLU A 248 8.94 10.24 4.57
C GLU A 248 8.05 9.10 5.07
N GLU A 249 6.76 9.13 4.69
CA GLU A 249 5.78 8.09 4.89
C GLU A 249 6.28 6.72 4.40
N ILE A 250 6.82 6.68 3.17
CA ILE A 250 7.30 5.46 2.52
C ILE A 250 8.56 4.97 3.23
N LEU A 251 9.52 5.88 3.47
CA LEU A 251 10.78 5.58 4.15
C LEU A 251 10.59 5.02 5.57
N SER A 252 9.51 5.43 6.24
CA SER A 252 9.26 5.08 7.64
C SER A 252 8.41 3.82 7.82
N TYR A 253 7.54 3.50 6.84
CA TYR A 253 6.50 2.48 7.04
C TYR A 253 6.44 1.39 5.98
N GLU A 254 7.05 1.54 4.81
CA GLU A 254 7.07 0.49 3.77
C GLU A 254 8.43 -0.23 3.74
N ASP A 255 8.44 -1.48 3.26
CA ASP A 255 9.68 -2.20 2.98
C ASP A 255 10.40 -1.56 1.79
N LEU A 256 11.54 -0.92 2.05
CA LEU A 256 12.40 -0.38 0.99
C LEU A 256 12.91 -1.46 0.03
N GLY A 257 12.99 -2.70 0.50
CA GLY A 257 13.30 -3.86 -0.32
C GLY A 257 12.20 -4.22 -1.33
N ALA A 258 10.97 -3.73 -1.14
CA ALA A 258 9.87 -3.85 -2.10
C ALA A 258 9.90 -2.75 -3.17
N LEU A 259 10.79 -1.75 -3.03
CA LEU A 259 10.91 -0.60 -3.92
C LEU A 259 12.23 -0.62 -4.71
N ASP A 260 13.37 -0.84 -4.03
CA ASP A 260 14.72 -0.72 -4.62
C ASP A 260 15.02 -1.81 -5.66
N GLY A 261 14.96 -1.42 -6.93
CA GLY A 261 15.33 -2.24 -8.08
C GLY A 261 16.84 -2.21 -8.41
N GLY A 262 17.67 -1.55 -7.59
CA GLY A 262 19.10 -1.39 -7.80
C GLY A 262 19.47 -0.17 -8.67
N ASN A 263 20.75 -0.07 -9.05
CA ASN A 263 21.31 1.14 -9.70
C ASN A 263 20.49 1.62 -10.90
N ASP A 264 19.95 0.70 -11.68
CA ASP A 264 19.17 0.95 -12.89
C ASP A 264 17.70 0.51 -12.76
N GLY A 265 17.25 0.14 -11.55
CA GLY A 265 15.91 -0.38 -11.30
C GLY A 265 15.62 -1.78 -11.87
N MET A 266 16.55 -2.40 -12.61
CA MET A 266 16.27 -3.64 -13.34
C MET A 266 16.69 -4.92 -12.62
N ARG A 267 17.20 -4.86 -11.39
CA ARG A 267 17.77 -6.04 -10.68
C ARG A 267 16.78 -7.19 -10.58
N VAL A 268 15.53 -6.91 -10.17
CA VAL A 268 14.50 -7.95 -10.03
C VAL A 268 13.86 -8.28 -11.37
N ILE A 269 13.62 -7.28 -12.22
CA ILE A 269 13.13 -7.45 -13.60
C ILE A 269 13.97 -8.47 -14.38
N LYS A 270 15.31 -8.29 -14.39
CA LYS A 270 16.24 -9.19 -15.08
C LYS A 270 16.17 -10.63 -14.54
N LYS A 271 15.95 -10.81 -13.23
CA LYS A 271 15.77 -12.15 -12.63
C LYS A 271 14.47 -12.81 -13.09
N ILE A 272 13.38 -12.04 -13.17
CA ILE A 272 12.09 -12.54 -13.65
C ILE A 272 12.23 -12.99 -15.11
N LEU A 273 12.80 -12.14 -15.96
CA LEU A 273 13.00 -12.43 -17.37
C LEU A 273 13.94 -13.61 -17.61
N ALA A 274 14.99 -13.78 -16.79
CA ALA A 274 15.88 -14.93 -16.88
C ALA A 274 15.21 -16.26 -16.44
N LEU A 275 14.25 -16.19 -15.50
CA LEU A 275 13.52 -17.36 -15.02
C LEU A 275 12.37 -17.76 -15.95
N ALA A 276 11.75 -16.78 -16.62
CA ALA A 276 10.55 -16.95 -17.42
C ALA A 276 10.62 -18.13 -18.42
N PRO A 277 11.71 -18.35 -19.19
CA PRO A 277 11.79 -19.46 -20.15
C PRO A 277 11.78 -20.85 -19.49
N CYS A 278 12.13 -20.96 -18.21
CA CYS A 278 12.15 -22.22 -17.48
C CYS A 278 10.76 -22.66 -16.99
N ILE A 279 9.82 -21.72 -16.88
CA ILE A 279 8.53 -21.95 -16.22
C ILE A 279 7.33 -21.48 -17.03
N LEU A 280 7.49 -20.73 -18.11
CA LEU A 280 6.40 -20.40 -19.02
C LEU A 280 6.12 -21.55 -19.99
N LYS A 281 4.85 -21.67 -20.40
CA LYS A 281 4.48 -22.42 -21.60
C LYS A 281 5.00 -21.71 -22.85
N ASP A 282 5.09 -22.46 -23.95
CA ASP A 282 5.23 -21.87 -25.28
C ASP A 282 4.11 -20.84 -25.50
N HIS A 283 4.49 -19.65 -25.97
CA HIS A 283 3.58 -18.49 -26.15
C HIS A 283 2.93 -17.97 -24.86
N GLY A 284 3.49 -18.30 -23.69
CA GLY A 284 3.16 -17.66 -22.42
C GLY A 284 3.63 -16.20 -22.37
N SER A 285 3.05 -15.42 -21.45
CA SER A 285 3.30 -13.97 -21.37
C SER A 285 3.91 -13.56 -20.03
N VAL A 286 4.71 -12.50 -20.06
CA VAL A 286 5.20 -11.81 -18.85
C VAL A 286 4.63 -10.40 -18.85
N PHE A 287 3.96 -10.02 -17.77
CA PHE A 287 3.49 -8.65 -17.52
C PHE A 287 4.27 -8.07 -16.35
N LEU A 288 4.89 -6.92 -16.56
CA LEU A 288 5.65 -6.21 -15.54
C LEU A 288 5.16 -4.78 -15.44
N GLU A 289 4.86 -4.32 -14.23
CA GLU A 289 4.88 -2.89 -13.93
C GLU A 289 6.35 -2.45 -13.85
N VAL A 290 6.68 -1.32 -14.48
CA VAL A 290 8.06 -0.84 -14.61
C VAL A 290 8.10 0.69 -14.56
N ASP A 291 9.28 1.25 -14.34
CA ASP A 291 9.52 2.68 -14.48
C ASP A 291 9.45 3.11 -15.96
N PRO A 292 9.00 4.33 -16.31
CA PRO A 292 8.94 4.81 -17.69
C PRO A 292 10.26 4.77 -18.47
N ARG A 293 11.41 4.69 -17.78
CA ARG A 293 12.74 4.53 -18.39
C ARG A 293 13.05 3.09 -18.81
N HIS A 294 12.34 2.10 -18.27
CA HIS A 294 12.67 0.70 -18.44
C HIS A 294 12.30 0.05 -19.77
N PRO A 295 11.25 0.45 -20.53
CA PRO A 295 10.87 -0.25 -21.75
C PRO A 295 12.04 -0.45 -22.74
N GLU A 296 12.76 0.62 -23.08
CA GLU A 296 13.93 0.57 -23.96
C GLU A 296 15.08 -0.26 -23.34
N MET A 297 15.26 -0.17 -22.02
CA MET A 297 16.30 -0.92 -21.32
C MET A 297 16.00 -2.44 -21.31
N VAL A 298 14.73 -2.82 -21.16
CA VAL A 298 14.27 -4.21 -21.23
C VAL A 298 14.47 -4.75 -22.65
N GLU A 299 14.07 -4.00 -23.68
CA GLU A 299 14.29 -4.38 -25.08
C GLU A 299 15.77 -4.60 -25.37
N ASN A 300 16.62 -3.64 -25.02
CA ASN A 300 18.07 -3.74 -25.22
C ASN A 300 18.67 -4.91 -24.44
N TRP A 301 18.20 -5.18 -23.22
CA TRP A 301 18.69 -6.31 -22.44
C TRP A 301 18.30 -7.64 -23.07
N LEU A 302 17.06 -7.80 -23.54
CA LEU A 302 16.58 -9.01 -24.21
C LEU A 302 17.31 -9.27 -25.54
N GLN A 303 17.61 -8.23 -26.33
CA GLN A 303 18.42 -8.36 -27.55
C GLN A 303 19.82 -8.93 -27.29
N ASN A 304 20.38 -8.65 -26.11
CA ASN A 304 21.68 -9.20 -25.68
C ASN A 304 21.57 -10.61 -25.07
N HIS A 305 20.36 -11.15 -24.89
CA HIS A 305 20.09 -12.49 -24.33
C HIS A 305 19.11 -13.27 -25.23
N PRO A 306 19.45 -13.51 -26.52
CA PRO A 306 18.56 -14.18 -27.45
C PRO A 306 18.23 -15.63 -27.06
N ASP A 307 19.05 -16.24 -26.20
CA ASP A 307 18.83 -17.57 -25.63
C ASP A 307 17.57 -17.67 -24.78
N LEU A 308 17.08 -16.55 -24.22
CA LEU A 308 15.84 -16.53 -23.44
C LEU A 308 14.59 -16.68 -24.31
N SER A 309 14.67 -16.47 -25.64
CA SER A 309 13.52 -16.56 -26.54
C SER A 309 12.31 -15.69 -26.12
N LEU A 310 12.59 -14.56 -25.46
CA LEU A 310 11.59 -13.56 -25.06
C LEU A 310 11.72 -12.32 -25.94
N SER A 311 10.59 -11.68 -26.24
CA SER A 311 10.53 -10.38 -26.91
C SER A 311 9.51 -9.48 -26.23
N VAL A 312 9.73 -8.16 -26.30
CA VAL A 312 8.74 -7.18 -25.86
C VAL A 312 7.62 -7.14 -26.89
N SER A 313 6.40 -7.50 -26.47
CA SER A 313 5.22 -7.51 -27.34
C SER A 313 4.56 -6.12 -27.40
N ALA A 314 4.44 -5.46 -26.24
CA ALA A 314 3.82 -4.15 -26.11
C ALA A 314 4.33 -3.41 -24.87
N THR A 315 4.24 -2.08 -24.90
CA THR A 315 4.37 -1.21 -23.73
C THR A 315 3.09 -0.42 -23.60
N HIS A 316 2.47 -0.47 -22.43
CA HIS A 316 1.22 0.23 -22.13
C HIS A 316 1.52 1.37 -21.17
N LYS A 317 0.93 2.54 -21.47
CA LYS A 317 0.99 3.67 -20.57
C LYS A 317 -0.09 3.56 -19.50
N ASP A 318 0.22 4.02 -18.30
CA ASP A 318 -0.78 4.13 -17.23
C ASP A 318 -1.83 5.21 -17.54
N PHE A 319 -2.84 5.34 -16.68
CA PHE A 319 -3.85 6.38 -16.79
C PHE A 319 -3.31 7.82 -16.61
N PHE A 320 -2.07 8.00 -16.12
CA PHE A 320 -1.36 9.28 -16.10
C PHE A 320 -0.54 9.54 -17.38
N GLY A 321 -0.52 8.60 -18.32
CA GLY A 321 0.18 8.69 -19.60
C GLY A 321 1.69 8.42 -19.52
N LYS A 322 2.15 7.85 -18.41
CA LYS A 322 3.55 7.46 -18.19
C LYS A 322 3.85 6.09 -18.77
#